data_AF-A0A357KW93-F1
#
_entry.id   AF-A0A357KW93-F1
#
_cell.length_a   1.000
_cell.length_b   1.000
_cell.length_c   1.000
_cell.angle_alpha   90.00
_cell.angle_beta   90.00
_cell.angle_gamma   90.00
#
_symmetry.space_group_name_H-M   'P 1'
#
loop_
_entity.id
_entity.type
_entity.pdbx_description
1 polymer ?
#
loop_
_entity_poly.entity_id
_entity_poly.type
_entity_poly.pdbx_seq_one_letter_code
_entity_poly.pdbx_strand_id
1 'polypeptide(L)'
;MLVGAGLAFSVLWAGLIAPKFFDSARWLGDPSYGVYLWAYPVQQIVVETIHVVDPWAVTAIAGVLTLAAGVMSWRLVERRALAKADSAALWASRRIRDVSRIVGERQTR
;
A
#
# COMPACT_ATOMS: atom_id res chain seq x y z
N MET A 1 -3.81 -18.60 -25.02
CA MET A 1 -4.88 -18.30 -24.03
C MET A 1 -4.74 -19.15 -22.76
N LEU A 2 -4.58 -20.48 -22.85
CA LEU A 2 -4.45 -21.36 -21.67
C LEU A 2 -3.17 -21.14 -20.83
N VAL A 3 -2.04 -20.83 -21.47
CA VAL A 3 -0.77 -20.56 -20.76
C VAL A 3 -0.84 -19.30 -19.88
N GLY A 4 -1.53 -18.26 -20.36
CA GLY A 4 -1.73 -17.02 -19.59
C GLY A 4 -2.64 -17.22 -18.38
N ALA A 5 -3.72 -18.01 -18.54
CA ALA A 5 -4.60 -18.36 -17.44
C ALA A 5 -3.90 -19.23 -16.39
N GLY A 6 -3.04 -20.17 -16.82
CA GLY A 6 -2.24 -20.99 -15.90
C GLY A 6 -1.23 -20.17 -15.10
N LEU A 7 -0.56 -19.19 -15.73
CA LEU A 7 0.34 -18.26 -15.04
C LEU A 7 -0.41 -17.38 -14.03
N ALA A 8 -1.53 -16.78 -14.42
CA ALA A 8 -2.35 -15.97 -13.53
C ALA A 8 -2.87 -16.78 -12.33
N PHE A 9 -3.36 -18.01 -12.57
CA PHE A 9 -3.80 -18.90 -11.50
C PHE A 9 -2.65 -19.25 -10.55
N SER A 10 -1.45 -19.53 -11.08
CA SER A 10 -0.27 -19.85 -10.27
C SER A 10 0.17 -18.69 -9.39
N VAL A 11 0.15 -17.45 -9.91
CA VAL A 11 0.47 -16.24 -9.15
C VAL A 11 -0.55 -16.01 -8.04
N LEU A 12 -1.85 -16.14 -8.34
CA LEU A 12 -2.90 -16.01 -7.34
C LEU A 12 -2.81 -17.11 -6.27
N TRP A 13 -2.64 -18.36 -6.68
CA TRP A 13 -2.50 -19.50 -5.77
C TRP A 13 -1.30 -19.33 -4.85
N ALA A 14 -0.14 -18.92 -5.38
CA ALA A 14 1.03 -18.61 -4.58
C ALA A 14 0.77 -17.45 -3.60
N GLY A 15 0.14 -16.37 -4.06
CA GLY A 15 -0.19 -15.20 -3.23
C GLY A 15 -1.22 -15.48 -2.12
N LEU A 16 -2.14 -16.42 -2.33
CA LEU A 16 -3.14 -16.85 -1.36
C LEU A 16 -2.56 -17.79 -0.28
N ILE A 17 -1.49 -18.53 -0.59
CA ILE A 17 -0.85 -19.48 0.34
C ILE A 17 0.35 -18.84 1.07
N ALA A 18 1.04 -17.90 0.42
CA ALA A 18 2.17 -17.15 0.97
C ALA A 18 1.95 -16.41 2.30
N PRO A 19 0.73 -15.96 2.71
CA PRO A 19 0.57 -15.17 3.94
C PRO A 19 1.08 -15.87 5.19
N LYS A 20 1.15 -17.21 5.18
CA LYS A 20 1.64 -18.02 6.31
C LYS A 20 3.16 -17.98 6.50
N PHE A 21 3.94 -17.64 5.47
CA PHE A 21 5.41 -17.65 5.53
C PHE A 21 6.02 -16.30 5.93
N PHE A 22 5.28 -15.20 5.72
CA PHE A 22 5.78 -13.84 5.92
C PHE A 22 5.25 -13.16 7.19
N ASP A 23 4.89 -13.93 8.22
CA ASP A 23 4.50 -13.36 9.52
C ASP A 23 5.61 -12.48 10.14
N SER A 24 6.87 -12.79 9.84
CA SER A 24 8.04 -12.00 10.22
C SER A 24 8.14 -10.64 9.52
N ALA A 25 7.35 -10.40 8.47
CA ALA A 25 7.35 -9.14 7.72
C ALA A 25 6.22 -8.19 8.17
N ARG A 26 5.39 -8.57 9.14
CA ARG A 26 4.28 -7.72 9.65
C ARG A 26 4.74 -6.35 10.14
N TRP A 27 5.98 -6.20 10.62
CA TRP A 27 6.55 -4.92 11.05
C TRP A 27 6.78 -3.94 9.89
N LEU A 28 6.85 -4.40 8.64
CA LEU A 28 6.96 -3.55 7.45
C LEU A 28 5.67 -2.79 7.16
N GLY A 29 4.51 -3.34 7.56
CA GLY A 29 3.20 -2.76 7.29
C GLY A 29 2.83 -2.84 5.81
N ASP A 30 2.25 -1.77 5.25
CA ASP A 30 1.86 -1.69 3.83
C ASP A 30 2.63 -0.58 3.09
N PRO A 31 3.91 -0.78 2.77
CA PRO A 31 4.71 0.23 2.08
C PRO A 31 4.40 0.36 0.58
N SER A 32 3.42 -0.38 0.05
CA SER A 32 3.17 -0.51 -1.38
C SER A 32 2.91 0.84 -2.06
N TYR A 33 2.14 1.71 -1.41
CA TYR A 33 1.86 3.06 -1.90
C TYR A 33 3.12 3.93 -1.94
N GLY A 34 3.92 3.90 -0.85
CA GLY A 34 5.20 4.60 -0.80
C GLY A 34 6.18 4.11 -1.89
N VAL A 35 6.26 2.79 -2.11
CA VAL A 35 7.08 2.21 -3.18
C VAL A 35 6.67 2.73 -4.54
N TYR A 36 5.37 2.76 -4.83
CA TYR A 36 4.85 3.32 -6.07
C TYR A 36 5.24 4.79 -6.25
N LEU A 37 5.11 5.60 -5.20
CA LEU A 37 5.43 7.03 -5.25
C LEU A 37 6.93 7.29 -5.46
N TRP A 38 7.79 6.52 -4.80
CA TRP A 38 9.25 6.75 -4.80
C TRP A 38 10.00 6.02 -5.93
N ALA A 39 9.41 5.01 -6.58
CA ALA A 39 10.10 4.21 -7.58
C ALA A 39 10.73 5.05 -8.71
N TYR A 40 9.94 5.91 -9.33
CA TYR A 40 10.40 6.75 -10.43
C TYR A 40 11.48 7.78 -10.01
N PRO A 41 11.25 8.64 -9.00
CA PRO A 41 12.26 9.64 -8.62
C PRO A 41 13.56 9.01 -8.12
N VAL A 42 13.48 7.90 -7.37
CA VAL A 42 14.67 7.17 -6.93
C VAL A 42 15.44 6.63 -8.12
N GLN A 43 14.75 6.05 -9.11
CA GLN A 43 15.40 5.55 -10.31
C GLN A 43 16.09 6.69 -11.09
N GLN A 44 15.45 7.86 -11.23
CA GLN A 44 16.07 9.01 -11.89
C GLN A 44 17.34 9.47 -11.17
N ILE A 45 17.30 9.59 -9.84
CA ILE A 45 18.47 9.96 -9.02
C ILE A 45 19.60 8.95 -9.18
N VAL A 46 19.29 7.66 -9.18
CA VAL A 46 20.29 6.59 -9.36
C VAL A 46 20.94 6.66 -10.73
N VAL A 47 20.16 6.86 -11.80
CA VAL A 47 20.69 7.00 -13.16
C VAL A 47 21.58 8.23 -13.28
N GLU A 48 21.13 9.37 -12.76
CA GLU A 48 21.87 10.64 -12.82
C GLU A 48 23.15 10.62 -11.96
N THR A 49 23.13 9.96 -10.81
CA THR A 49 24.28 9.98 -9.88
C THR A 49 25.31 8.92 -10.24
N ILE A 50 24.89 7.68 -10.47
CA ILE A 50 25.80 6.54 -10.58
C ILE A 50 26.31 6.37 -12.03
N HIS A 51 25.68 7.03 -13.01
CA HIS A 51 26.03 6.94 -14.44
C HIS A 51 26.10 5.49 -14.97
N VAL A 52 25.41 4.57 -14.29
CA VAL A 52 25.34 3.15 -14.66
C VAL A 52 24.32 3.01 -15.78
N VAL A 53 24.78 2.49 -16.91
CA VAL A 53 23.94 2.28 -18.10
C VAL A 53 23.24 0.91 -18.08
N ASP A 54 23.74 -0.02 -17.26
CA ASP A 54 23.15 -1.36 -17.15
C ASP A 54 21.77 -1.31 -16.45
N PRO A 55 20.68 -1.69 -17.15
CA PRO A 55 19.33 -1.59 -16.60
C PRO A 55 19.11 -2.47 -15.37
N TRP A 56 19.79 -3.61 -15.28
CA TRP A 56 19.64 -4.55 -14.17
C TRP A 56 20.29 -4.02 -12.89
N ALA A 57 21.50 -3.44 -13.00
CA ALA A 57 22.16 -2.77 -11.90
C ALA A 57 21.36 -1.57 -11.40
N VAL A 58 20.83 -0.73 -12.31
CA VAL A 58 19.95 0.39 -11.93
C VAL A 58 18.71 -0.13 -11.20
N THR A 59 18.06 -1.18 -11.72
CA THR A 59 16.86 -1.78 -11.11
C THR A 59 17.15 -2.34 -9.73
N ALA A 60 18.27 -3.02 -9.52
CA ALA A 60 18.64 -3.57 -8.22
C ALA A 60 18.89 -2.46 -7.19
N ILE A 61 19.68 -1.44 -7.56
CA ILE A 61 20.01 -0.33 -6.66
C ILE A 61 18.77 0.52 -6.36
N ALA A 62 18.07 0.96 -7.41
CA ALA A 62 16.86 1.77 -7.27
C ALA A 62 15.75 0.99 -6.55
N GLY A 63 15.63 -0.32 -6.78
CA GLY A 63 14.66 -1.18 -6.10
C GLY A 63 14.88 -1.22 -4.60
N VAL A 64 16.13 -1.46 -4.15
CA VAL A 64 16.46 -1.45 -2.72
C VAL A 64 16.19 -0.09 -2.08
N LEU A 65 16.61 1.00 -2.73
CA LEU A 65 16.40 2.36 -2.24
C LEU A 65 14.91 2.73 -2.18
N THR A 66 14.14 2.33 -3.20
CA THR A 66 12.69 2.56 -3.27
C THR A 66 11.97 1.80 -2.17
N LEU A 67 12.33 0.55 -1.91
CA LEU A 67 11.76 -0.23 -0.81
C LEU A 67 12.04 0.43 0.54
N ALA A 68 13.28 0.88 0.77
CA ALA A 68 13.64 1.61 1.98
C ALA A 68 12.84 2.91 2.14
N ALA A 69 12.73 3.71 1.07
CA ALA A 69 11.94 4.93 1.05
C ALA A 69 10.45 4.67 1.28
N GLY A 70 9.89 3.63 0.66
CA GLY A 70 8.49 3.23 0.83
C GLY A 70 8.18 2.80 2.27
N VAL A 71 9.04 1.99 2.89
CA VAL A 71 8.90 1.59 4.31
C VAL A 71 9.00 2.80 5.24
N MET A 72 9.92 3.72 4.96
CA MET A 72 10.05 4.95 5.74
C MET A 72 8.82 5.85 5.59
N SER A 73 8.33 6.01 4.35
CA SER A 73 7.10 6.76 4.03
C SER A 73 5.89 6.20 4.77
N TRP A 74 5.72 4.88 4.77
CA TRP A 74 4.64 4.22 5.49
C TRP A 74 4.67 4.54 6.99
N ARG A 75 5.84 4.42 7.62
CA ARG A 75 5.99 4.60 9.06
C ARG A 75 5.82 6.04 9.51
N LEU A 76 6.35 6.98 8.73
CA LEU A 76 6.40 8.38 9.14
C LEU A 76 5.15 9.16 8.74
N VAL A 77 4.55 8.84 7.60
CA VAL A 77 3.48 9.63 6.99
C VAL A 77 2.19 8.82 6.93
N GLU A 78 2.20 7.74 6.16
CA GLU A 78 0.98 7.07 5.72
C GLU A 78 0.19 6.45 6.88
N ARG A 79 0.86 5.69 7.74
CA ARG A 79 0.24 5.08 8.93
C ARG A 79 -0.41 6.12 9.84
N ARG A 80 0.19 7.31 9.97
CA ARG A 80 -0.34 8.40 10.81
C ARG A 80 -1.52 9.11 10.13
N ALA A 81 -1.45 9.29 8.82
CA ALA A 81 -2.51 9.89 8.02
C ALA A 81 -3.77 9.00 8.02
N LEU A 82 -3.61 7.70 7.78
CA LEU A 82 -4.70 6.73 7.80
C LEU A 82 -5.38 6.67 9.16
N ALA A 83 -4.63 6.64 10.27
CA ALA A 83 -5.24 6.63 11.61
C ALA A 83 -6.13 7.86 11.88
N LYS A 84 -5.75 9.04 11.34
CA LYS A 84 -6.57 10.26 11.43
C LYS A 84 -7.79 10.17 10.51
N ALA A 85 -7.62 9.67 9.29
CA ALA A 85 -8.70 9.47 8.34
C ALA A 85 -9.76 8.49 8.87
N ASP A 86 -9.33 7.38 9.46
CA ASP A 86 -10.21 6.38 10.09
C ASP A 86 -11.01 7.00 11.24
N SER A 87 -10.36 7.80 12.08
CA SER A 87 -11.04 8.50 13.19
C SER A 87 -12.12 9.46 12.67
N ALA A 88 -11.83 10.20 11.60
CA ALA A 88 -12.79 11.10 10.97
C ALA A 88 -13.96 10.34 10.32
N ALA A 89 -13.69 9.22 9.64
CA ALA A 89 -14.70 8.37 9.04
C ALA A 89 -15.62 7.74 10.10
N LEU A 90 -15.05 7.29 11.22
CA LEU A 90 -15.82 6.79 12.36
C LEU A 90 -16.70 7.87 12.98
N TRP A 91 -16.19 9.09 13.16
CA TRP A 91 -17.00 10.21 13.63
C TRP A 91 -18.17 10.50 12.69
N ALA A 92 -17.92 10.58 11.38
CA ALA A 92 -18.95 10.87 10.38
C ALA A 92 -20.03 9.77 10.35
N SER A 93 -19.63 8.50 10.39
CA SER A 93 -20.57 7.38 10.37
C SER A 93 -21.47 7.33 11.62
N ARG A 94 -20.94 7.66 12.80
CA ARG A 94 -21.74 7.81 14.03
C ARG A 94 -22.76 8.94 13.87
N ARG A 95 -22.31 10.08 13.36
CA ARG A 95 -23.18 11.25 13.18
C ARG A 95 -24.33 10.98 12.21
N ILE A 96 -24.06 10.30 11.09
CA ILE A 96 -25.09 9.92 10.12
C ILE A 96 -26.12 8.96 10.74
N ARG A 97 -25.65 7.98 11.52
CA ARG A 97 -26.51 7.00 12.19
C ARG A 97 -27.43 7.64 13.24
N ASP A 98 -26.92 8.61 13.99
CA ASP A 98 -27.73 9.34 14.98
C ASP A 98 -28.84 10.15 14.29
N VAL A 99 -28.52 10.81 13.18
CA VAL A 99 -29.50 11.56 12.38
C VAL A 99 -30.56 10.63 11.80
N SER A 100 -30.17 9.50 11.21
CA SER A 100 -31.14 8.56 10.63
C SER A 100 -32.08 7.97 11.69
N ARG A 101 -31.58 7.74 12.91
CA ARG A 101 -32.40 7.30 14.05
C ARG A 101 -33.44 8.35 14.45
N ILE A 102 -33.05 9.62 14.59
CA ILE A 102 -33.97 10.72 14.94
C ILE A 102 -35.06 10.91 13.87
N VAL A 103 -34.69 10.79 12.60
CA VAL A 103 -35.66 10.91 11.48
C VAL A 103 -36.62 9.71 11.46
N GLY A 104 -36.11 8.50 11.68
CA GLY A 104 -36.94 7.29 11.76
C GLY A 104 -37.93 7.32 12.93
N GLU A 105 -37.52 7.82 14.10
CA GLU A 105 -38.39 7.97 15.28
C GLU A 105 -39.47 9.05 15.12
N ARG A 106 -39.32 10.00 14.18
CA ARG A 106 -40.35 11.01 13.87
C ARG A 106 -41.42 10.53 12.90
N GLN A 107 -41.17 9.48 12.11
CA GLN A 107 -42.16 8.96 11.15
C GLN A 107 -43.09 7.91 11.76
N THR A 108 -42.79 7.40 12.95
CA THR A 108 -43.60 6.40 13.66
C THR A 108 -44.55 7.00 14.71
N ARG A 109 -44.58 8.32 14.85
CA ARG A 109 -45.56 9.07 15.65
C ARG A 109 -46.49 9.85 14.74
#